data_AF-A0A2P8DAR3-F1
#
_entry.id   AF-A0A2P8DAR3-F1
#
_cell.length_a   1.000
_cell.length_b   1.000
_cell.length_c   1.000
_cell.angle_alpha   90.00
_cell.angle_beta   90.00
_cell.angle_gamma   90.00
#
_symmetry.space_group_name_H-M   'P 1'
#
loop_
_entity.id
_entity.type
_entity.pdbx_description
1 polymer ?
#
loop_
_entity_poly.entity_id
_entity_poly.type
_entity_poly.pdbx_seq_one_letter_code
_entity_poly.pdbx_strand_id
1 'polypeptide(L)'
;MYEWESRRSKGKWKHILLTAVIWGTLLPVIITSFYLARNGELSFGNLFQVIFDDEFLLTWLKYFGGAFLFALVMWHLAKRKYESLRNRQKSDGSNMAH
;
A
#
# COMPACT_ATOMS: atom_id res chain seq x y z
N MET A 1 8.99 6.78 -24.26
CA MET A 1 9.57 7.43 -23.06
C MET A 1 8.57 8.27 -22.28
N TYR A 2 7.67 9.05 -22.91
CA TYR A 2 6.64 9.86 -22.21
C TYR A 2 5.46 9.08 -21.61
N GLU A 3 5.17 7.88 -22.11
CA GLU A 3 3.94 7.16 -21.72
C GLU A 3 3.98 6.59 -20.30
N TRP A 4 5.13 6.13 -19.82
CA TRP A 4 5.21 5.56 -18.48
C TRP A 4 5.04 6.64 -17.41
N GLU A 5 5.67 7.80 -17.57
CA GLU A 5 5.57 8.93 -16.64
C GLU A 5 4.16 9.57 -16.65
N SER A 6 3.53 9.63 -17.83
CA SER A 6 2.14 10.05 -18.04
C SER A 6 1.11 9.06 -17.44
N ARG A 7 1.26 7.75 -17.70
CA ARG A 7 0.36 6.71 -17.16
C ARG A 7 0.53 6.51 -15.66
N ARG A 8 1.76 6.59 -15.14
CA ARG A 8 2.05 6.43 -13.70
C ARG A 8 1.59 7.63 -12.88
N SER A 9 1.71 8.87 -13.39
CA SER A 9 1.20 10.06 -12.69
C SER A 9 -0.33 10.13 -12.65
N LYS A 10 -1.03 9.78 -13.74
CA LYS A 10 -2.50 9.72 -13.80
C LYS A 10 -3.12 8.70 -12.83
N GLY A 11 -2.37 7.66 -12.45
CA GLY A 11 -2.82 6.60 -11.53
C GLY A 11 -2.25 6.67 -10.11
N LYS A 12 -1.42 7.68 -9.78
CA LYS A 12 -0.67 7.75 -8.50
C LYS A 12 -1.58 7.62 -7.29
N TRP A 13 -2.60 8.48 -7.20
CA TRP A 13 -3.51 8.49 -6.06
C TRP A 13 -4.39 7.25 -6.02
N LYS A 14 -4.81 6.75 -7.18
CA LYS A 14 -5.57 5.50 -7.26
C LYS A 14 -4.75 4.32 -6.73
N HIS A 15 -3.46 4.25 -7.05
CA HIS A 15 -2.57 3.19 -6.54
C HIS A 15 -2.32 3.33 -5.04
N ILE A 16 -1.97 4.53 -4.56
CA ILE A 16 -1.70 4.79 -3.13
C ILE A 16 -2.96 4.49 -2.29
N LEU A 17 -4.13 4.97 -2.72
CA LEU A 17 -5.39 4.72 -2.03
C LEU A 17 -5.76 3.23 -2.09
N LEU A 18 -5.61 2.56 -3.23
CA LEU A 18 -5.89 1.13 -3.33
C LEU A 18 -4.98 0.32 -2.39
N THR A 19 -3.68 0.62 -2.37
CA THR A 19 -2.73 -0.04 -1.46
C THR A 19 -3.09 0.23 0.00
N ALA A 20 -3.43 1.47 0.36
CA ALA A 20 -3.82 1.83 1.71
C ALA A 20 -5.13 1.14 2.14
N VAL A 21 -6.14 1.09 1.26
CA VAL A 21 -7.43 0.43 1.53
C VAL A 21 -7.23 -1.08 1.66
N ILE A 22 -6.54 -1.71 0.71
CA ILE A 22 -6.33 -3.17 0.73
C ILE A 22 -5.58 -3.55 1.99
N TRP A 23 -4.39 -3.00 2.21
CA TRP A 23 -3.54 -3.41 3.32
C TRP A 23 -4.05 -2.91 4.67
N GLY A 24 -4.58 -1.69 4.72
CA GLY A 24 -5.19 -1.12 5.92
C GLY A 24 -6.43 -1.87 6.38
N THR A 25 -7.12 -2.57 5.48
CA THR A 25 -8.31 -3.39 5.82
C THR A 25 -7.95 -4.86 6.02
N LEU A 26 -7.11 -5.45 5.15
CA LEU A 26 -6.75 -6.86 5.25
C LEU A 26 -6.05 -7.18 6.58
N LEU A 27 -5.07 -6.36 6.97
CA LEU A 27 -4.26 -6.59 8.17
C LEU A 27 -5.10 -6.70 9.44
N PRO A 28 -5.93 -5.71 9.82
CA PRO A 28 -6.73 -5.79 11.04
C PRO A 28 -7.76 -6.93 10.98
N VAL A 29 -8.34 -7.23 9.81
CA VAL A 29 -9.27 -8.37 9.66
C VAL A 29 -8.54 -9.70 9.89
N ILE A 30 -7.36 -9.90 9.29
CA ILE A 30 -6.56 -11.12 9.48
C ILE A 30 -6.12 -11.27 10.95
N ILE A 31 -5.63 -10.18 11.57
CA ILE A 31 -5.21 -10.19 12.98
C ILE A 31 -6.38 -10.58 13.89
N THR A 32 -7.55 -9.99 13.66
CA THR A 32 -8.76 -10.26 14.45
C THR A 32 -9.27 -11.68 14.22
N SER A 33 -9.26 -12.14 12.97
CA SER A 33 -9.63 -13.52 12.63
C SER A 33 -8.72 -14.52 13.33
N PHE A 34 -7.41 -14.26 13.36
CA PHE A 34 -6.44 -15.11 14.04
C PHE A 34 -6.62 -15.09 15.56
N TYR A 35 -6.91 -13.93 16.14
CA TYR A 35 -7.20 -13.80 17.56
C TYR A 35 -8.43 -14.62 17.98
N LEU A 36 -9.53 -14.50 17.22
CA LEU A 36 -10.75 -15.30 17.45
C LEU A 36 -10.51 -16.79 17.22
N ALA A 37 -9.74 -17.16 16.19
CA ALA A 37 -9.37 -18.55 15.92
C ALA A 37 -8.58 -19.17 17.08
N ARG A 38 -7.63 -18.41 17.62
CA ARG A 38 -6.81 -18.84 18.76
C ARG A 38 -7.65 -19.07 20.03
N ASN A 39 -8.70 -18.29 20.23
CA ASN A 39 -9.60 -18.42 21.37
C ASN A 39 -10.71 -19.47 21.15
N GLY A 40 -10.78 -20.09 19.97
CA GLY A 40 -11.83 -21.06 19.63
C GLY A 40 -13.20 -20.42 19.36
N GLU A 41 -13.25 -19.10 19.21
CA GLU A 41 -14.47 -18.30 19.04
C GLU A 41 -14.70 -17.87 17.59
N LEU A 42 -13.91 -18.41 16.65
CA LEU A 42 -14.04 -18.07 15.24
C LEU A 42 -15.35 -18.61 14.67
N SER A 43 -16.32 -17.72 14.57
CA SER A 43 -17.55 -17.91 13.82
C SER A 43 -17.77 -16.69 12.93
N PHE A 44 -18.48 -16.87 11.81
CA PHE A 44 -18.83 -15.75 10.94
C PHE A 44 -19.63 -14.67 11.69
N GLY A 45 -20.53 -15.08 12.61
CA GLY A 45 -21.32 -14.14 13.42
C GLY A 45 -20.45 -13.25 14.32
N ASN A 46 -19.52 -13.85 15.06
CA ASN A 46 -18.60 -13.13 15.95
C ASN A 46 -17.66 -12.22 15.15
N LEU A 47 -17.13 -12.71 14.03
CA LEU A 47 -16.27 -11.91 13.15
C LEU A 47 -16.99 -10.67 12.63
N PHE A 48 -18.24 -10.81 12.18
CA PHE A 48 -19.03 -9.68 11.70
C PHE A 48 -19.34 -8.69 12.82
N GLN A 49 -19.72 -9.16 14.01
CA GLN A 49 -19.95 -8.27 15.16
C GLN A 49 -18.70 -7.45 15.50
N VAL A 50 -17.53 -8.09 15.55
CA VAL A 50 -16.27 -7.40 15.86
C VAL A 50 -15.88 -6.42 14.75
N ILE A 51 -16.06 -6.76 13.47
CA ILE A 51 -15.70 -5.88 12.35
C ILE A 51 -16.56 -4.61 12.33
N PHE A 52 -17.82 -4.70 12.74
CA PHE A 52 -18.75 -3.57 12.76
C PHE A 52 -18.75 -2.81 14.09
N ASP A 53 -17.90 -3.19 15.03
CA ASP A 53 -17.75 -2.51 16.31
C ASP A 53 -16.93 -1.23 16.19
N ASP A 54 -17.26 -0.23 17.02
CA ASP A 54 -16.63 1.09 16.99
C ASP A 54 -15.13 1.03 17.37
N GLU A 55 -14.76 0.11 18.27
CA GLU A 55 -13.36 -0.11 18.64
C GLU A 55 -12.53 -0.66 17.47
N PHE A 56 -13.13 -1.55 16.69
CA PHE A 56 -12.49 -2.07 15.48
C PHE A 56 -12.35 -0.97 14.43
N LEU A 57 -13.35 -0.11 14.23
CA LEU A 57 -13.28 1.01 13.28
C LEU A 57 -12.16 1.99 13.63
N LEU A 58 -11.99 2.33 14.91
CA LEU A 58 -10.88 3.17 15.38
C LEU A 58 -9.53 2.51 15.13
N THR A 59 -9.44 1.20 15.36
CA THR A 59 -8.23 0.41 15.11
C THR A 59 -7.93 0.37 13.61
N TRP A 60 -8.93 0.08 12.79
CA TRP A 60 -8.86 0.09 11.33
C TRP A 60 -8.37 1.44 10.81
N LEU A 61 -8.88 2.55 11.33
CA LEU A 61 -8.46 3.90 10.92
C LEU A 61 -6.96 4.14 11.19
N LYS A 62 -6.43 3.65 12.31
CA LYS A 62 -4.99 3.73 12.63
C LYS A 62 -4.16 2.92 11.64
N TYR A 63 -4.55 1.68 11.34
CA TYR A 63 -3.87 0.83 10.37
C TYR A 63 -3.94 1.41 8.95
N PHE A 64 -5.09 1.95 8.56
CA PHE A 64 -5.29 2.64 7.30
C PHE A 64 -4.35 3.84 7.16
N GLY A 65 -4.27 4.69 8.18
CA GLY A 65 -3.35 5.82 8.22
C GLY A 65 -1.88 5.39 8.08
N GLY A 66 -1.49 4.33 8.78
CA GLY A 66 -0.15 3.75 8.68
C GLY A 66 0.16 3.19 7.28
N ALA A 67 -0.76 2.42 6.71
CA ALA A 67 -0.62 1.87 5.36
C ALA A 67 -0.58 2.97 4.29
N PHE A 68 -1.33 4.05 4.48
CA PHE A 68 -1.32 5.23 3.61
C PHE A 68 0.03 5.96 3.64
N LEU A 69 0.57 6.22 4.84
CA LEU A 69 1.91 6.82 4.99
C LEU A 69 2.99 5.91 4.38
N PHE A 70 2.91 4.60 4.62
CA PHE A 70 3.82 3.63 4.01
C PHE A 70 3.76 3.66 2.49
N ALA A 71 2.56 3.67 1.90
CA ALA A 71 2.37 3.75 0.45
C ALA A 71 2.95 5.06 -0.13
N LEU A 72 2.83 6.18 0.58
CA LEU A 72 3.45 7.45 0.18
C LEU A 72 4.99 7.37 0.18
N VAL A 73 5.58 6.79 1.22
CA VAL A 73 7.03 6.61 1.32
C VAL A 73 7.54 5.68 0.21
N MET A 74 6.88 4.54 0.01
CA MET A 74 7.23 3.59 -1.05
C MET A 74 7.12 4.21 -2.44
N TRP A 75 6.10 5.03 -2.67
CA TRP A 75 5.99 5.80 -3.90
C TRP A 75 7.18 6.76 -4.09
N HIS A 76 7.54 7.50 -3.05
CA HIS A 76 8.66 8.45 -3.09
C HIS A 76 9.99 7.74 -3.39
N LEU A 77 10.27 6.63 -2.72
CA LEU A 77 11.46 5.81 -2.95
C LEU A 77 11.49 5.24 -4.38
N ALA A 78 10.35 4.75 -4.88
CA ALA A 78 10.25 4.23 -6.24
C ALA A 78 10.51 5.31 -7.29
N LYS A 79 10.06 6.54 -7.06
CA LYS A 79 10.38 7.69 -7.92
C LYS A 79 11.88 7.96 -7.96
N ARG A 80 12.52 8.06 -6.78
CA ARG A 80 13.95 8.35 -6.65
C ARG A 80 14.81 7.27 -7.31
N LYS A 81 14.45 5.99 -7.14
CA LYS A 81 15.16 4.86 -7.79
C LYS A 81 15.04 4.91 -9.31
N TYR A 82 13.87 5.28 -9.83
CA TYR A 82 13.67 5.41 -11.28
C TYR A 82 14.50 6.53 -11.88
N GLU A 83 14.53 7.72 -11.26
CA GLU A 83 15.36 8.85 -11.72
C GLU A 83 16.85 8.48 -11.75
N SER A 84 17.33 7.76 -10.74
CA SER A 84 18.71 7.26 -10.71
C SER A 84 19.03 6.29 -11.86
N LEU A 85 18.13 5.34 -12.16
CA LEU A 85 18.33 4.38 -13.26
C LEU A 85 18.29 5.09 -14.63
N ARG A 86 17.39 6.06 -14.79
CA ARG A 86 17.30 6.90 -15.99
C ARG A 86 18.58 7.69 -16.23
N ASN A 87 19.17 8.26 -15.18
CA ASN A 87 20.41 9.03 -15.30
C ASN A 87 21.59 8.13 -15.71
N ARG A 88 21.65 6.89 -15.20
CA ARG A 88 22.66 5.91 -15.61
C ARG A 88 22.50 5.46 -17.06
N GLN A 89 21.27 5.20 -17.51
CA GLN A 89 21.04 4.85 -18.93
C GLN A 89 21.41 5.99 -19.89
N LYS A 90 21.21 7.24 -19.48
CA LYS A 90 21.63 8.40 -20.28
C LYS A 90 23.16 8.53 -20.36
N SER A 91 23.88 8.29 -19.27
CA SER A 91 25.34 8.36 -19.25
C SER A 91 26.00 7.21 -20.02
N ASP A 92 25.46 5.99 -19.92
CA ASP A 92 25.99 4.84 -20.67
C ASP A 92 25.69 4.96 -22.18
N GLY A 93 24.51 5.48 -22.55
CA GLY A 93 24.16 5.72 -23.95
C GLY A 93 24.98 6.85 -24.60
N SER A 94 25.44 7.85 -23.85
CA SER A 94 26.31 8.90 -24.39
C SER A 94 27.76 8.43 -24.57
N ASN A 95 28.21 7.46 -23.79
CA ASN A 95 29.56 6.90 -23.89
C ASN A 95 29.75 5.93 -25.07
N MET A 96 28.66 5.47 -25.70
CA MET A 96 28.71 4.63 -26.92
C MET A 96 28.57 5.43 -28.21
N ALA A 97 28.26 6.73 -28.13
CA ALA A 97 28.10 7.62 -29.28
C ALA A 97 29.39 8.41 -29.62
N HIS A 98 30.44 8.23 -28.81
CA HIS A 98 31.80 8.72 -29.01
C HIS A 98 32.73 7.54 -29.26
#